data_AF-A0A2K3J6W3-F1
#
_entry.id   AF-A0A2K3J6W3-F1
#
_cell.length_a   1.000
_cell.length_b   1.000
_cell.length_c   1.000
_cell.angle_alpha   90.00
_cell.angle_beta   90.00
_cell.angle_gamma   90.00
#
_symmetry.space_group_name_H-M   'P 1'
#
loop_
_entity.id
_entity.type
_entity.pdbx_description
1 polymer ?
#
loop_
_entity_poly.entity_id
_entity_poly.type
_entity_poly.pdbx_seq_one_letter_code
_entity_poly.pdbx_strand_id
1 'polypeptide(L)' 'MDKMWSGRFSEGASSLLDDFNASIMFDRRLYREDIEGSLAHAAMLEAQGILNSEELQSIQKGMAQV' A
#
# COMPACT_ATOMS: atom_id res chain seq x y z
N MET A 1 0.55 18.97 -2.53
CA MET A 1 -0.09 17.64 -2.50
C MET A 1 -0.28 17.30 -1.04
N ASP A 2 -1.52 17.20 -0.59
CA ASP A 2 -1.81 16.81 0.79
C ASP A 2 -1.46 15.34 0.98
N LYS A 3 -0.75 15.03 2.08
CA LYS A 3 -0.39 13.64 2.41
C LYS A 3 -1.63 12.90 2.88
N MET A 4 -1.85 11.68 2.40
CA MET A 4 -3.03 10.86 2.76
C MET A 4 -3.16 10.58 4.27
N TRP A 5 -2.08 10.75 5.05
CA TRP A 5 -2.04 10.57 6.50
C TRP A 5 -1.98 11.88 7.30
N SER A 6 -2.16 13.05 6.68
CA SER A 6 -2.12 14.35 7.39
C SER A 6 -3.26 14.53 8.41
N GLY A 7 -4.20 13.59 8.50
CA GLY A 7 -5.19 13.55 9.57
C GLY A 7 -6.05 14.83 9.62
N ARG A 8 -6.06 15.50 10.78
CA ARG A 8 -6.88 16.70 11.05
C ARG A 8 -6.09 18.01 11.08
N PHE A 9 -4.88 18.05 10.52
CA PHE A 9 -4.09 19.28 10.50
C PHE A 9 -4.56 20.22 9.38
N SER A 10 -4.75 21.49 9.72
CA SER A 10 -5.11 22.55 8.77
C SER A 10 -3.92 23.07 7.97
N GLU A 11 -2.70 22.73 8.40
CA GLU A 11 -1.43 23.12 7.76
C GLU A 11 -0.59 21.87 7.46
N GLY A 12 0.28 21.98 6.47
CA GLY A 12 1.20 20.89 6.09
C GLY A 12 2.25 20.62 7.16
N ALA A 13 2.68 19.36 7.28
CA ALA A 13 3.80 18.99 8.13
C ALA A 13 5.09 19.71 7.70
N SER A 14 5.95 20.04 8.66
CA SER A 14 7.27 20.58 8.35
C SER A 14 8.12 19.51 7.64
N SER A 15 9.05 19.93 6.79
CA SER A 15 9.97 19.00 6.11
C SER A 15 10.77 18.15 7.10
N LEU A 16 11.14 18.72 8.25
CA LEU A 16 11.83 18.00 9.31
C LEU A 16 10.98 16.86 9.89
N LEU A 17 9.69 17.11 10.12
CA LEU A 17 8.79 16.07 10.65
C LEU A 17 8.54 14.96 9.63
N ASP A 18 8.52 15.32 8.35
CA ASP A 18 8.40 14.36 7.26
C ASP A 18 9.62 13.45 7.14
N ASP A 19 10.82 14.04 7.15
CA ASP A 19 12.07 13.29 7.08
C ASP A 19 12.25 12.39 8.30
N PHE A 20 11.84 12.87 9.49
CA PHE A 20 11.92 12.10 10.72
C PHE A 20 10.97 10.89 10.75
N ASN A 21 9.75 11.04 10.20
CA ASN A 21 8.75 9.95 10.19
C ASN A 21 8.91 8.99 9.00
N ALA A 22 9.68 9.34 7.97
CA ALA A 22 9.86 8.51 6.80
C ALA A 22 10.62 7.21 7.13
N SER A 23 9.95 6.06 6.98
CA SER A 23 10.55 4.74 7.16
C SER A 23 11.09 4.11 5.86
N ILE A 24 10.79 4.72 4.71
CA ILE A 24 11.11 4.20 3.37
C ILE A 24 12.59 3.88 3.15
N MET A 25 13.46 4.59 3.87
CA MET A 25 14.91 4.42 3.76
C MET A 25 15.38 3.04 4.24
N PHE A 26 14.60 2.37 5.09
CA PHE A 26 14.92 1.03 5.60
C PHE A 26 13.82 -0.01 5.37
N ASP A 27 12.54 0.36 5.36
CA ASP A 27 11.44 -0.59 5.21
C ASP A 27 11.29 -1.12 3.77
N ARG A 28 11.84 -0.41 2.75
CA ARG A 28 11.78 -0.84 1.34
C ARG A 28 12.28 -2.26 1.09
N ARG A 29 13.09 -2.81 2.00
CA ARG A 29 13.54 -4.20 1.95
C ARG A 29 12.41 -5.21 2.09
N LEU A 30 11.27 -4.79 2.68
CA LEU A 30 10.08 -5.58 2.94
C LEU A 30 9.11 -5.63 1.74
N TYR A 31 9.49 -5.07 0.59
CA TYR A 31 8.60 -4.95 -0.57
C TYR A 31 8.09 -6.32 -1.06
N ARG A 32 8.88 -7.38 -0.90
CA ARG A 32 8.50 -8.73 -1.33
C ARG A 32 7.40 -9.29 -0.46
N GLU A 33 7.55 -9.12 0.84
CA GLU A 33 6.57 -9.54 1.85
C GLU A 33 5.27 -8.73 1.72
N ASP A 34 5.36 -7.44 1.38
CA ASP A 34 4.20 -6.59 1.10
C ASP A 34 3.43 -7.04 -0.15
N ILE A 35 4.14 -7.41 -1.23
CA ILE A 35 3.53 -8.00 -2.43
C ILE A 35 2.85 -9.34 -2.11
N GLU A 36 3.53 -10.23 -1.38
CA GLU A 36 2.98 -11.53 -0.99
C GLU A 36 1.74 -11.38 -0.11
N GLY A 37 1.80 -10.51 0.90
CA GLY A 37 0.67 -10.19 1.77
C GLY A 37 -0.50 -9.58 1.00
N SER A 38 -0.23 -8.69 0.04
CA SER A 38 -1.24 -8.08 -0.82
C SER A 38 -1.94 -9.10 -1.72
N LEU A 39 -1.19 -10.04 -2.32
CA LEU A 39 -1.74 -11.12 -3.13
C LEU A 39 -2.62 -12.06 -2.30
N ALA A 40 -2.16 -12.45 -1.11
CA ALA A 40 -2.93 -13.28 -0.19
C ALA A 40 -4.23 -12.56 0.26
N HIS A 41 -4.14 -11.27 0.55
CA HIS A 41 -5.31 -10.46 0.91
C HIS A 41 -6.30 -10.36 -0.25
N ALA A 42 -5.84 -10.09 -1.47
CA ALA A 42 -6.71 -10.04 -2.65
C ALA A 42 -7.42 -11.38 -2.90
N ALA A 43 -6.71 -12.51 -2.76
CA ALA A 43 -7.31 -13.84 -2.89
C ALA A 43 -8.40 -14.08 -1.82
N MET A 44 -8.15 -13.63 -0.58
CA MET A 44 -9.16 -13.69 0.49
C MET A 44 -10.39 -12.85 0.15
N LEU A 45 -10.21 -11.63 -0.38
CA LEU A 45 -11.32 -10.75 -0.76
C LEU A 45 -12.20 -11.36 -1.87
N GLU A 46 -11.61 -12.05 -2.83
CA GLU A 46 -12.36 -12.80 -3.85
C GLU A 46 -13.14 -13.97 -3.25
N ALA A 47 -12.53 -14.73 -2.33
CA ALA A 47 -13.20 -15.80 -1.61
C ALA A 47 -14.38 -15.31 -0.74
N GLN A 48 -14.35 -14.06 -0.29
CA GLN A 48 -15.47 -13.42 0.42
C GLN A 48 -16.51 -12.79 -0.53
N GLY A 49 -16.30 -12.84 -1.85
CA GLY A 49 -17.17 -12.24 -2.85
C GLY A 49 -17.13 -10.71 -2.89
N ILE A 50 -16.10 -10.09 -2.30
CA ILE A 50 -15.89 -8.64 -2.35
C ILE A 50 -15.25 -8.26 -3.69
N LEU A 51 -14.34 -9.10 -4.19
CA LEU A 51 -13.80 -9.02 -5.54
C LEU A 51 -14.39 -10.14 -6.38
N ASN A 52 -14.54 -9.88 -7.68
CA ASN A 52 -14.75 -10.94 -8.66
C ASN A 52 -13.40 -11.46 -9.21
N SER A 53 -13.45 -12.58 -9.94
CA SER A 53 -12.22 -13.22 -10.42
C SER A 53 -11.46 -12.40 -11.47
N GLU A 54 -12.11 -11.53 -12.24
CA GLU A 54 -11.43 -10.63 -13.19
C GLU A 54 -10.66 -9.52 -12.47
N GLU A 55 -11.23 -8.99 -11.38
CA GLU A 55 -10.58 -8.02 -10.51
C GLU A 55 -9.35 -8.63 -9.81
N LEU A 56 -9.50 -9.84 -9.26
CA LEU A 56 -8.37 -10.57 -8.66
C LEU A 56 -7.24 -10.81 -9.68
N GLN A 57 -7.57 -11.27 -10.89
CA GLN A 57 -6.58 -11.48 -11.96
C GLN A 57 -5.88 -10.16 -12.35
N SER A 58 -6.62 -9.06 -12.40
CA SER A 58 -6.06 -7.74 -12.71
C SER A 58 -5.05 -7.30 -11.64
N ILE A 59 -5.36 -7.50 -10.35
CA ILE A 59 -4.45 -7.23 -9.24
C ILE A 59 -3.21 -8.12 -9.34
N GLN A 60 -3.37 -9.42 -9.53
CA GLN A 60 -2.25 -10.36 -9.65
C GLN A 60 -1.30 -9.96 -10.80
N LYS A 61 -1.86 -9.60 -11.95
CA LYS A 61 -1.08 -9.12 -13.11
C LYS A 61 -0.37 -7.81 -12.81
N GLY A 62 -1.01 -6.88 -12.10
CA GLY A 62 -0.40 -5.62 -11.68
C GLY A 62 0.80 -5.86 -10.76
N MET A 63 0.61 -6.68 -9.72
CA MET A 63 1.64 -6.99 -8.72
C MET A 63 2.85 -7.72 -9.32
N ALA A 64 2.66 -8.52 -10.37
CA ALA A 64 3.76 -9.18 -11.08
C ALA A 64 4.69 -8.22 -11.86
N GLN A 65 4.31 -6.94 -11.99
CA GLN A 65 5.08 -5.91 -12.68
C GLN A 65 5.80 -4.94 -11.72
N VAL A 66 5.62 -5.12 -10.41
CA VAL A 66 6.24 -4.31 -9.34
C VAL A 66 7.54 -4.95 -8.87
#